data_AF-A0A7S1BZH7-F1
#
_entry.id   AF-A0A7S1BZH7-F1
#
_cell.length_a   1.000
_cell.length_b   1.000
_cell.length_c   1.000
_cell.angle_alpha   90.00
_cell.angle_beta   90.00
_cell.angle_gamma   90.00
#
_symmetry.space_group_name_H-M   'P 1'
#
loop_
_entity.id
_entity.type
_entity.pdbx_description
1 polymer ?
#
loop_
_entity_poly.entity_id
_entity_poly.type
_entity_poly.pdbx_seq_one_letter_code
_entity_poly.pdbx_strand_id
1 'polypeptide(L)'
;AIKKKPDEAFAMGYYVKNKYRPSNEPPQKIDHEIWAWRGFVEYWVGTFPDLFIITYKDIANTETGPGKTTQLVSYMNESNGVAIPLESVPCIWRKIIKENSGHKSTKRENHKYQPPYTLEQLLMVNDVFQEMIEKHTACSASPYCERSIMLLKILKGYKAELSIRIEGVRNETV
;
A
#
# COMPACT_ATOMS: atom_id res chain seq x y z
N ALA A 1 -14.01 -38.06 10.85
CA ALA A 1 -13.92 -36.61 11.13
C ALA A 1 -12.86 -35.99 10.22
N ILE A 2 -13.28 -35.34 9.13
CA ILE A 2 -12.36 -34.72 8.17
C ILE A 2 -12.02 -33.33 8.72
N LYS A 3 -10.80 -33.15 9.21
CA LYS A 3 -10.24 -31.83 9.51
C LYS A 3 -10.01 -31.11 8.17
N LYS A 4 -10.93 -30.24 7.76
CA LYS A 4 -10.67 -29.30 6.68
C LYS A 4 -9.65 -28.28 7.18
N LYS A 5 -8.47 -28.24 6.55
CA LYS A 5 -7.53 -27.12 6.69
C LYS A 5 -8.21 -25.86 6.12
N PRO A 6 -8.03 -24.68 6.73
CA PRO A 6 -8.55 -23.45 6.16
C PRO A 6 -7.78 -23.12 4.87
N ASP A 7 -8.51 -22.67 3.87
CA ASP A 7 -8.03 -22.32 2.52
C ASP A 7 -7.04 -21.14 2.56
N GLU A 8 -5.76 -21.45 2.77
CA GLU A 8 -4.64 -20.49 2.60
C GLU A 8 -4.53 -19.95 1.15
N ALA A 9 -5.26 -20.54 0.21
CA ALA A 9 -5.28 -20.14 -1.20
C ALA A 9 -6.07 -18.85 -1.47
N PHE A 10 -6.93 -18.38 -0.56
CA PHE A 10 -7.78 -17.22 -0.86
C PHE A 10 -7.04 -15.88 -0.82
N ALA A 11 -5.93 -15.77 -0.06
CA ALA A 11 -5.24 -14.49 0.15
C ALA A 11 -4.12 -14.19 -0.86
N MET A 12 -3.56 -15.19 -1.55
CA MET A 12 -2.29 -15.04 -2.29
C MET A 12 -2.40 -15.21 -3.81
N GLY A 13 -3.55 -15.65 -4.34
CA GLY A 13 -3.68 -16.06 -5.74
C GLY A 13 -3.80 -14.96 -6.80
N TYR A 14 -4.07 -13.70 -6.44
CA TYR A 14 -4.51 -12.68 -7.42
C TYR A 14 -3.51 -11.56 -7.73
N TYR A 15 -2.32 -11.53 -7.11
CA TYR A 15 -1.43 -10.37 -7.22
C TYR A 15 -0.47 -10.35 -8.42
N VAL A 16 -0.55 -11.30 -9.36
CA VAL A 16 0.38 -11.35 -10.50
C VAL A 16 -0.34 -11.35 -11.85
N LYS A 17 -0.55 -10.14 -12.39
CA LYS A 17 -0.33 -9.74 -13.80
C LYS A 17 -0.96 -8.36 -14.07
N ASN A 18 -0.26 -7.28 -13.71
CA ASN A 18 -0.60 -5.94 -14.21
C ASN A 18 0.33 -5.55 -15.36
N LYS A 19 -0.06 -5.89 -16.59
CA LYS A 19 0.38 -5.20 -17.80
C LYS A 19 -0.79 -4.33 -18.26
N TYR A 20 -0.60 -3.00 -18.28
CA TYR A 20 -1.43 -1.97 -18.92
C TYR A 20 -2.97 -2.16 -18.83
N ARG A 21 -3.63 -1.41 -17.95
CA ARG A 21 -5.10 -1.43 -17.82
C ARG A 21 -5.73 -0.22 -18.54
N PRO A 22 -6.58 -0.42 -19.56
CA PRO A 22 -7.35 0.66 -20.18
C PRO A 22 -8.45 1.18 -19.23
N SER A 23 -8.74 2.48 -19.29
CA SER A 23 -9.58 3.29 -18.39
C SER A 23 -11.09 2.98 -18.39
N ASN A 24 -11.53 1.87 -19.01
CA ASN A 24 -12.94 1.65 -19.34
C ASN A 24 -13.54 0.40 -18.66
N GLU A 25 -12.92 -0.11 -17.59
CA GLU A 25 -13.48 -1.27 -16.88
C GLU A 25 -14.66 -0.87 -15.98
N PRO A 26 -15.73 -1.69 -15.92
CA PRO A 26 -16.95 -1.34 -15.20
C PRO A 26 -16.71 -1.16 -13.69
N PRO A 27 -17.52 -0.33 -13.00
CA PRO A 27 -17.39 -0.02 -11.57
C PRO A 27 -17.19 -1.26 -10.68
N GLN A 28 -17.84 -2.37 -11.02
CA GLN A 28 -17.76 -3.65 -10.30
C GLN A 28 -16.33 -4.15 -10.03
N LYS A 29 -15.34 -3.76 -10.85
CA LYS A 29 -13.96 -4.20 -10.66
C LYS A 29 -13.23 -3.41 -9.57
N ILE A 30 -13.46 -2.10 -9.44
CA ILE A 30 -12.79 -1.31 -8.41
C ILE A 30 -13.32 -1.67 -7.03
N ASP A 31 -14.64 -1.89 -6.91
CA ASP A 31 -15.30 -2.32 -5.67
C ASP A 31 -14.64 -3.60 -5.15
N HIS A 32 -14.54 -4.61 -6.02
CA HIS A 32 -13.91 -5.87 -5.65
C HIS A 32 -12.44 -5.68 -5.23
N GLU A 33 -11.69 -4.84 -5.95
CA GLU A 33 -10.28 -4.58 -5.64
C GLU A 33 -10.08 -3.85 -4.32
N ILE A 34 -10.89 -2.84 -4.02
CA ILE A 34 -10.78 -2.09 -2.76
C ILE A 34 -11.21 -2.93 -1.56
N TRP A 35 -12.24 -3.77 -1.71
CA TRP A 35 -12.66 -4.70 -0.66
C TRP A 35 -11.64 -5.81 -0.44
N ALA A 36 -11.07 -6.37 -1.50
CA ALA A 36 -9.99 -7.36 -1.39
C ALA A 36 -8.75 -6.76 -0.71
N TRP A 37 -8.37 -5.53 -1.09
CA TRP A 37 -7.27 -4.81 -0.46
C TRP A 37 -7.55 -4.54 1.03
N ARG A 38 -8.75 -4.09 1.38
CA ARG A 38 -9.16 -3.91 2.78
C ARG A 38 -9.03 -5.20 3.57
N GLY A 39 -9.60 -6.29 3.05
CA GLY A 39 -9.54 -7.61 3.69
C GLY A 39 -8.11 -8.08 3.90
N PHE A 40 -7.23 -7.88 2.91
CA PHE A 40 -5.81 -8.17 3.03
C PHE A 40 -5.16 -7.37 4.18
N VAL A 41 -5.34 -6.05 4.20
CA VAL A 41 -4.70 -5.19 5.21
C VAL A 41 -5.20 -5.51 6.62
N GLU A 42 -6.51 -5.64 6.79
CA GLU A 42 -7.11 -5.97 8.09
C GLU A 42 -6.67 -7.35 8.58
N TYR A 43 -6.57 -8.34 7.68
CA TYR A 43 -6.09 -9.68 8.02
C TYR A 43 -4.66 -9.63 8.55
N TRP A 44 -3.72 -9.00 7.82
CA TRP A 44 -2.32 -8.98 8.23
C TRP A 44 -2.11 -8.21 9.55
N VAL A 45 -2.75 -7.05 9.70
CA VAL A 45 -2.63 -6.23 10.93
C VAL A 45 -3.31 -6.90 12.13
N GLY A 46 -4.41 -7.62 11.92
CA GLY A 46 -5.10 -8.36 12.99
C GLY A 46 -4.38 -9.64 13.42
N THR A 47 -3.80 -10.36 12.45
CA THR A 47 -3.27 -11.72 12.67
C THR A 47 -1.88 -11.72 13.27
N PHE A 48 -0.97 -10.86 12.78
CA PHE A 48 0.43 -10.89 13.20
C PHE A 48 0.72 -9.83 14.25
N PRO A 49 1.18 -10.21 15.46
CA PRO A 49 1.47 -9.26 16.52
C PRO A 49 2.76 -8.47 16.27
N ASP A 50 3.72 -9.10 15.61
CA ASP A 50 5.01 -8.53 15.24
C ASP A 50 5.03 -8.33 13.72
N LEU A 51 4.81 -7.09 13.29
CA LEU A 51 4.66 -6.74 11.89
C LEU A 51 5.36 -5.41 11.61
N PHE A 52 6.33 -5.45 10.70
CA PHE A 52 6.93 -4.23 10.15
C PHE A 52 6.19 -3.81 8.88
N ILE A 53 5.47 -2.68 8.92
CA ILE A 53 4.76 -2.13 7.75
C ILE A 53 5.61 -1.06 7.08
N ILE A 54 5.84 -1.25 5.78
CA ILE A 54 6.50 -0.29 4.91
C ILE A 54 5.69 -0.12 3.63
N THR A 55 5.52 1.12 3.17
CA THR A 55 4.80 1.38 1.92
C THR A 55 5.76 1.43 0.74
N TYR A 56 5.25 1.22 -0.47
CA TYR A 56 6.03 1.45 -1.69
C TYR A 56 6.57 2.89 -1.75
N LYS A 57 5.78 3.88 -1.30
CA LYS A 57 6.18 5.29 -1.28
C LYS A 57 7.37 5.52 -0.36
N ASP A 58 7.39 4.87 0.79
CA ASP A 58 8.52 4.93 1.72
C ASP A 58 9.81 4.40 1.08
N ILE A 59 9.75 3.27 0.37
CA ILE A 59 10.93 2.64 -0.26
C ILE A 59 11.38 3.40 -1.51
N ALA A 60 10.44 3.85 -2.34
CA ALA A 60 10.75 4.47 -3.63
C ALA A 60 11.25 5.92 -3.50
N ASN A 61 11.00 6.57 -2.36
CA ASN A 61 11.45 7.93 -2.11
C ASN A 61 12.99 7.96 -1.96
N THR A 62 13.64 8.91 -2.64
CA THR A 62 15.10 9.01 -2.65
C THR A 62 15.73 9.48 -1.34
N GLU A 63 14.98 10.23 -0.54
CA GLU A 63 15.41 10.78 0.74
C GLU A 63 15.14 9.78 1.86
N THR A 64 13.93 9.22 1.91
CA THR A 64 13.51 8.33 3.02
C THR A 64 13.75 6.85 2.74
N GLY A 65 13.85 6.43 1.47
CA GLY A 65 14.00 5.04 1.04
C GLY A 65 15.18 4.29 1.64
N PRO A 66 16.42 4.85 1.61
CA PRO A 66 17.57 4.21 2.25
C PRO A 66 17.33 3.94 3.74
N GLY A 67 16.87 4.93 4.49
CA GLY A 67 16.63 4.81 5.93
C GLY A 67 15.52 3.82 6.27
N LYS A 68 14.44 3.83 5.49
CA LYS A 68 13.34 2.87 5.64
C LYS A 68 13.77 1.43 5.34
N THR A 69 14.67 1.25 4.38
CA THR A 69 15.25 -0.07 4.07
C THR A 69 16.20 -0.53 5.18
N THR A 70 16.98 0.37 5.76
CA THR A 70 17.81 0.05 6.94
C THR A 70 16.95 -0.39 8.12
N GLN A 71 15.81 0.26 8.38
CA GLN A 71 14.85 -0.17 9.41
C GLN A 71 14.30 -1.58 9.13
N LEU A 72 13.92 -1.86 7.88
CA LEU A 72 13.49 -3.21 7.47
C LEU A 72 14.57 -4.26 7.72
N VAL A 73 15.84 -3.95 7.40
CA VAL A 73 16.94 -4.88 7.63
C VAL A 73 17.21 -5.08 9.12
N SER A 74 17.17 -4.02 9.94
CA SER A 74 17.27 -4.14 11.40
C SER A 74 16.21 -5.09 11.94
N TYR A 75 14.96 -4.90 11.50
CA TYR A 75 13.84 -5.76 11.87
C TYR A 75 14.06 -7.23 11.49
N MET A 76 14.55 -7.50 10.27
CA MET A 76 14.85 -8.87 9.82
C MET A 76 16.05 -9.48 10.56
N ASN A 77 17.06 -8.69 10.92
CA ASN A 77 18.22 -9.15 11.67
C ASN A 77 17.81 -9.62 13.08
N GLU A 78 16.85 -8.92 13.70
CA GLU A 78 16.28 -9.29 15.00
C GLU A 78 15.43 -10.56 14.92
N SER A 79 14.72 -10.79 13.80
CA SER A 79 13.78 -11.90 13.67
C SER A 79 14.39 -13.20 13.15
N ASN A 80 15.35 -13.13 12.20
CA ASN A 80 15.76 -14.27 11.39
C ASN A 80 17.27 -14.60 11.46
N GLY A 81 18.06 -13.85 12.23
CA GLY A 81 19.50 -14.12 12.41
C GLY A 81 20.36 -13.97 11.15
N VAL A 82 19.80 -13.45 10.05
CA VAL A 82 20.56 -13.09 8.86
C VAL A 82 21.26 -11.77 9.17
N ALA A 83 22.59 -11.77 9.31
CA ALA A 83 23.34 -10.56 9.60
C ALA A 83 23.66 -9.79 8.31
N ILE A 84 22.73 -8.94 7.86
CA ILE A 84 23.05 -7.97 6.80
C ILE A 84 23.68 -6.74 7.48
N PRO A 85 24.89 -6.32 7.07
CA PRO A 85 25.51 -5.12 7.62
C PRO A 85 24.72 -3.88 7.24
N LEU A 86 24.24 -3.13 8.24
CA LEU A 86 23.32 -2.00 8.06
C LEU A 86 23.93 -0.88 7.20
N GLU A 87 25.26 -0.71 7.26
CA GLU A 87 26.03 0.25 6.48
C GLU A 87 26.00 -0.04 4.96
N SER A 88 25.76 -1.29 4.57
CA SER A 88 25.70 -1.69 3.16
C SER A 88 24.32 -1.43 2.53
N VAL A 89 23.29 -1.26 3.36
CA VAL A 89 21.88 -1.18 2.94
C VAL A 89 21.60 -0.02 1.97
N PRO A 90 22.10 1.22 2.19
CA PRO A 90 21.86 2.32 1.26
C PRO A 90 22.37 2.05 -0.17
N CYS A 91 23.51 1.35 -0.28
CA CYS A 91 24.09 0.98 -1.57
C CYS A 91 23.26 -0.09 -2.27
N ILE A 92 22.83 -1.13 -1.54
CA ILE A 92 21.96 -2.19 -2.06
C ILE A 92 20.63 -1.60 -2.51
N TRP A 93 20.01 -0.76 -1.69
CA TRP A 93 18.78 -0.04 -2.03
C TRP A 93 18.94 0.75 -3.33
N ARG A 94 20.03 1.51 -3.48
CA ARG A 94 20.30 2.31 -4.68
C ARG A 94 20.40 1.44 -5.93
N LYS A 95 21.10 0.31 -5.84
CA LYS A 95 21.24 -0.64 -6.94
C LYS A 95 19.89 -1.24 -7.36
N ILE A 96 19.08 -1.66 -6.40
CA ILE A 96 17.77 -2.26 -6.68
C ILE A 96 16.78 -1.23 -7.22
N ILE A 97 16.70 -0.05 -6.60
CA ILE A 97 15.65 0.94 -6.91
C ILE A 97 16.06 1.87 -8.05
N LYS A 98 17.33 2.30 -8.14
CA LYS A 98 17.79 3.23 -9.19
C LYS A 98 18.43 2.53 -10.38
N GLU A 99 19.29 1.54 -10.20
CA GLU A 99 19.99 0.94 -11.35
C GLU A 99 19.07 0.02 -12.17
N ASN A 100 18.15 -0.72 -11.54
CA ASN A 100 17.12 -1.47 -12.26
C ASN A 100 15.95 -0.62 -12.78
N SER A 101 15.85 0.65 -12.38
CA SER A 101 14.89 1.60 -12.99
C SER A 101 15.31 2.08 -14.39
N GLY A 102 16.45 1.61 -14.90
CA GLY A 102 16.91 1.77 -16.28
C GLY A 102 16.01 1.16 -17.36
N HIS A 103 14.88 0.53 -16.99
CA HIS A 103 13.76 0.41 -17.92
C HIS A 103 13.22 1.80 -18.23
N LYS A 104 13.70 2.34 -19.36
CA LYS A 104 13.19 3.50 -20.10
C LYS A 104 11.84 3.92 -19.53
N SER A 105 11.84 4.95 -18.69
CA SER A 105 10.62 5.70 -18.47
C SER A 105 10.13 6.04 -19.87
N THR A 106 9.05 5.38 -20.31
CA THR A 106 8.33 5.82 -21.50
C THR A 106 8.01 7.27 -21.20
N LYS A 107 8.75 8.19 -21.83
CA LYS A 107 8.37 9.60 -21.90
C LYS A 107 6.90 9.54 -22.26
N ARG A 108 6.05 9.91 -21.31
CA ARG A 108 4.62 10.02 -21.59
C ARG A 108 4.58 11.14 -22.62
N GLU A 109 4.48 10.75 -23.89
CA GLU A 109 4.07 11.66 -24.96
C GLU A 109 2.82 12.40 -24.48
N ASN A 110 2.62 13.61 -24.98
CA ASN A 110 1.60 14.60 -24.60
C ASN A 110 0.14 14.09 -24.71
N HIS A 111 -0.20 12.98 -24.07
CA HIS A 111 -1.55 12.55 -23.81
C HIS A 111 -1.99 13.35 -22.61
N LYS A 112 -3.02 14.18 -22.83
CA LYS A 112 -3.80 14.84 -21.77
C LYS A 112 -4.02 13.80 -20.68
N TYR A 113 -3.49 14.06 -19.48
CA TYR A 113 -3.57 13.12 -18.36
C TYR A 113 -5.05 12.74 -18.18
N GLN A 114 -5.36 11.48 -18.44
CA GLN A 114 -6.67 10.93 -18.09
C GLN A 114 -6.49 10.26 -16.74
N PRO A 115 -7.14 10.77 -15.67
CA PRO A 115 -7.10 10.09 -14.39
C PRO A 115 -7.65 8.67 -14.58
N PRO A 116 -6.96 7.64 -14.05
CA PRO A 116 -7.34 6.24 -14.26
C PRO A 116 -8.64 5.85 -13.54
N TYR A 117 -9.18 6.75 -12.72
CA TYR A 117 -10.40 6.57 -11.94
C TYR A 117 -11.33 7.76 -12.10
N THR A 118 -12.63 7.50 -12.16
CA THR A 118 -13.67 8.52 -12.14
C THR A 118 -13.81 9.15 -10.75
N LEU A 119 -14.47 10.31 -10.65
CA LEU A 119 -14.76 10.94 -9.36
C LEU A 119 -15.53 10.00 -8.42
N GLU A 120 -16.53 9.29 -8.93
CA GLU A 120 -17.32 8.31 -8.17
C GLU A 120 -16.44 7.18 -7.60
N GLN A 121 -15.53 6.65 -8.43
CA GLN A 121 -14.58 5.63 -8.00
C GLN A 121 -13.62 6.14 -6.92
N LEU A 122 -13.15 7.39 -7.03
CA LEU A 122 -12.29 7.99 -6.01
C LEU A 122 -13.03 8.23 -4.68
N LEU A 123 -14.30 8.64 -4.73
CA LEU A 123 -15.14 8.81 -3.55
C LEU A 123 -15.38 7.47 -2.84
N MET A 124 -15.64 6.40 -3.59
CA MET A 124 -15.78 5.06 -3.01
C MET A 124 -14.52 4.61 -2.27
N VAL A 125 -13.34 4.80 -2.84
CA VAL A 125 -12.07 4.49 -2.17
C VAL A 125 -11.90 5.33 -0.90
N ASN A 126 -12.29 6.60 -0.94
CA ASN A 126 -12.23 7.49 0.21
C ASN A 126 -13.15 7.02 1.35
N ASP A 127 -14.34 6.54 1.04
CA ASP A 127 -15.30 6.04 2.03
C ASP A 127 -14.75 4.78 2.72
N VAL A 128 -14.18 3.84 1.95
CA VAL A 128 -13.51 2.66 2.52
C VAL A 128 -12.37 3.06 3.46
N PHE A 129 -11.53 4.02 3.06
CA PHE A 129 -10.45 4.50 3.94
C PHE A 129 -10.99 5.17 5.20
N GLN A 130 -12.07 5.95 5.09
CA GLN A 130 -12.70 6.59 6.24
C GLN A 130 -13.25 5.55 7.22
N GLU A 131 -13.97 4.53 6.75
CA GLU A 131 -14.47 3.44 7.60
C GLU A 131 -13.33 2.72 8.34
N MET A 132 -12.23 2.43 7.63
CA MET A 132 -11.06 1.81 8.25
C MET A 132 -10.43 2.73 9.31
N ILE A 133 -10.31 4.03 9.02
CA ILE A 133 -9.78 5.01 9.98
C ILE A 133 -10.65 5.07 11.23
N GLU A 134 -11.97 5.13 11.08
CA GLU A 134 -12.91 5.18 12.22
C GLU A 134 -12.79 3.92 13.08
N LYS A 135 -12.83 2.74 12.45
CA LYS A 135 -12.66 1.45 13.12
C LYS A 135 -11.36 1.38 13.94
N HIS A 136 -10.24 1.81 13.36
CA HIS A 136 -8.95 1.76 14.04
C HIS A 136 -8.75 2.91 15.04
N THR A 137 -9.40 4.06 14.86
CA THR A 137 -9.36 5.18 15.82
C THR A 137 -10.10 4.80 17.10
N ALA A 138 -11.26 4.14 17.00
CA ALA A 138 -11.97 3.60 18.14
C ALA A 138 -11.12 2.60 18.96
N CYS A 139 -10.27 1.81 18.29
CA CYS A 139 -9.31 0.91 18.93
C CYS A 139 -8.20 1.69 19.66
N SER A 140 -7.68 2.79 19.09
CA SER A 140 -6.49 3.50 19.58
C SER A 140 -6.60 4.09 21.01
N ALA A 141 -7.80 4.14 21.58
CA ALA A 141 -8.02 4.47 22.99
C ALA A 141 -7.63 3.33 23.96
N SER A 142 -7.37 2.12 23.45
CA SER A 142 -6.95 0.95 24.22
C SER A 142 -5.43 0.75 24.14
N PRO A 143 -4.74 0.48 25.28
CA PRO A 143 -3.29 0.21 25.31
C PRO A 143 -2.91 -1.07 24.53
N TYR A 144 -3.88 -1.89 24.14
CA TYR A 144 -3.67 -3.10 23.33
C TYR A 144 -3.73 -2.84 21.81
N CYS A 145 -3.88 -1.58 21.38
CA CYS A 145 -4.07 -1.19 19.98
C CYS A 145 -2.87 -0.46 19.36
N GLU A 146 -1.64 -0.66 19.85
CA GLU A 146 -0.43 -0.11 19.20
C GLU A 146 -0.36 -0.43 17.71
N ARG A 147 -0.82 -1.63 17.31
CA ARG A 147 -0.93 -2.08 15.91
C ARG A 147 -1.83 -1.20 15.06
N SER A 148 -2.91 -0.67 15.64
CA SER A 148 -3.82 0.26 14.96
C SER A 148 -3.16 1.62 14.71
N ILE A 149 -2.17 2.04 15.50
CA ILE A 149 -1.54 3.36 15.35
C ILE A 149 -0.74 3.46 14.06
N MET A 150 0.04 2.43 13.70
CA MET A 150 0.83 2.43 12.47
C MET A 150 -0.06 2.41 11.23
N LEU A 151 -1.06 1.54 11.21
CA LEU A 151 -2.05 1.49 10.13
C LEU A 151 -2.81 2.81 10.00
N LEU A 152 -3.22 3.42 11.12
CA LEU A 152 -3.88 4.73 11.11
C LEU A 152 -3.04 5.83 10.47
N LYS A 153 -1.73 5.88 10.76
CA LYS A 153 -0.82 6.85 10.13
C LYS A 153 -0.80 6.68 8.61
N ILE A 154 -0.72 5.42 8.15
CA ILE A 154 -0.71 5.09 6.72
C ILE A 154 -2.03 5.46 6.06
N LEU A 155 -3.16 5.04 6.63
CA LEU A 155 -4.50 5.33 6.11
C LEU A 155 -4.78 6.83 6.05
N LYS A 156 -4.43 7.59 7.09
CA LYS A 156 -4.59 9.04 7.11
C LYS A 156 -3.75 9.73 6.04
N GLY A 157 -2.52 9.25 5.82
CA GLY A 157 -1.66 9.75 4.74
C GLY A 157 -2.27 9.51 3.36
N TYR A 158 -2.73 8.29 3.09
CA TYR A 158 -3.39 7.97 1.82
C TYR A 158 -4.69 8.75 1.61
N LYS A 159 -5.50 8.92 2.66
CA LYS A 159 -6.73 9.71 2.60
C LYS A 159 -6.43 11.18 2.25
N ALA A 160 -5.43 11.79 2.88
CA ALA A 160 -5.05 13.18 2.58
C ALA A 160 -4.64 13.37 1.11
N GLU A 161 -3.85 12.44 0.56
CA GLU A 161 -3.49 12.45 -0.87
C GLU A 161 -4.69 12.24 -1.79
N LEU A 162 -5.61 11.35 -1.40
CA LEU A 162 -6.82 11.08 -2.16
C LEU A 162 -7.74 12.30 -2.21
N SER A 163 -7.90 13.03 -1.09
CA SER A 163 -8.66 14.28 -1.04
C SER A 163 -8.12 15.33 -2.02
N ILE A 164 -6.79 15.47 -2.12
CA ILE A 164 -6.15 16.39 -3.09
C ILE A 164 -6.51 15.99 -4.52
N ARG A 165 -6.51 14.69 -4.82
CA ARG A 165 -6.86 14.19 -6.16
C ARG A 165 -8.34 14.39 -6.50
N ILE A 166 -9.23 14.13 -5.55
CA ILE A 166 -10.67 14.35 -5.70
C ILE A 166 -10.94 15.83 -6.03
N GLU A 167 -10.27 16.73 -5.32
CA GLU A 167 -10.41 18.17 -5.56
C GLU A 167 -9.86 18.59 -6.93
N GLY A 168 -8.72 18.03 -7.34
CA GLY A 168 -8.20 18.23 -8.70
C GLY A 168 -9.19 17.82 -9.79
N VAL A 169 -9.78 16.63 -9.66
CA VAL A 169 -10.77 16.13 -10.65
C VAL A 169 -12.03 17.00 -10.66
N ARG A 170 -12.52 17.44 -9.50
CA ARG A 170 -13.69 18.34 -9.42
C ARG A 170 -13.47 19.65 -10.18
N ASN A 171 -12.31 20.27 -9.99
CA ASN A 171 -11.97 21.54 -10.63
C ASN A 171 -11.75 21.43 -12.15
N GLU A 172 -11.48 20.23 -12.67
CA GLU A 172 -11.37 19.98 -14.12
C GLU A 172 -12.73 19.70 -14.79
N THR A 173 -13.77 19.42 -14.00
CA THR A 173 -15.14 19.10 -14.50
C THR A 173 -16.12 20.28 -14.51
N VAL A 174 -15.73 21.44 -13.96
CA VAL A 174 -16.49 22.71 -13.96
C VAL A 174 -15.97 23.62 -15.06
#